data_AF-A0AAV1J460-F1
#
_entry.id   AF-A0AAV1J460-F1
#
_cell.length_a   1.000
_cell.length_b   1.000
_cell.length_c   1.000
_cell.angle_alpha   90.00
_cell.angle_beta   90.00
_cell.angle_gamma   90.00
#
_symmetry.space_group_name_H-M   'P 1'
#
loop_
_entity.id
_entity.type
_entity.pdbx_description
1 polymer ?
#
loop_
_entity_poly.entity_id
_entity_poly.type
_entity_poly.pdbx_seq_one_letter_code
_entity_poly.pdbx_strand_id
1 'polypeptide(L)'
;MKRRKFFYDDEPNFLVYKPKKITFVNGKSYYLHRGYTYSRAYASATGARWRCTQTSSCKAYIRLSPEERLEEIADCHNHAAKKYLKLSNGMYIRTE
;
A
#
# COMPACT_ATOMS: atom_id res chain seq x y z
N MET A 1 -7.84 6.75 -24.31
CA MET A 1 -8.03 7.12 -22.89
C MET A 1 -6.70 6.93 -22.15
N LYS A 2 -5.88 7.98 -22.06
CA LYS A 2 -4.48 7.89 -21.62
C LYS A 2 -4.42 7.73 -20.10
N ARG A 3 -3.96 6.58 -19.61
CA ARG A 3 -3.59 6.38 -18.20
C ARG A 3 -2.48 7.36 -17.87
N ARG A 4 -2.78 8.41 -17.10
CA ARG A 4 -1.73 9.32 -16.58
C ARG A 4 -0.84 8.50 -15.66
N LYS A 5 0.31 8.05 -16.17
CA LYS A 5 1.46 7.72 -15.35
C LYS A 5 1.90 9.04 -14.71
N PHE A 6 1.76 9.18 -13.40
CA PHE A 6 2.39 10.28 -12.70
C PHE A 6 3.90 10.02 -12.78
N PHE A 7 4.56 10.69 -13.72
CA PHE A 7 5.96 11.05 -13.58
C PHE A 7 5.95 12.23 -12.59
N TYR A 8 6.52 12.03 -11.40
CA TYR A 8 6.80 13.15 -10.50
C TYR A 8 8.10 13.76 -11.03
N ASP A 9 8.02 14.96 -11.62
CA ASP A 9 9.14 15.71 -12.22
C ASP A 9 10.12 16.30 -11.18
N ASP A 10 10.27 15.65 -10.03
CA ASP A 10 11.31 15.89 -9.02
C ASP A 10 11.58 14.53 -8.41
N GLU A 11 12.81 13.99 -8.59
CA GLU A 11 13.31 12.70 -8.06
C GLU A 11 12.47 12.22 -6.85
N PRO A 12 11.40 11.44 -7.08
CA PRO A 12 10.48 11.12 -6.01
C PRO A 12 11.25 10.15 -5.14
N ASN A 13 11.56 10.59 -3.93
CA ASN A 13 12.39 9.88 -2.99
C ASN A 13 11.66 8.59 -2.54
N PHE A 14 11.58 7.60 -3.43
CA PHE A 14 10.94 6.29 -3.23
C PHE A 14 11.59 5.55 -2.07
N LEU A 15 12.83 5.93 -1.74
CA LEU A 15 13.57 5.47 -0.57
C LEU A 15 12.95 5.96 0.75
N VAL A 16 12.37 7.16 0.80
CA VAL A 16 11.85 7.74 2.05
C VAL A 16 10.53 7.09 2.49
N TYR A 17 9.73 6.60 1.54
CA TYR A 17 8.43 6.00 1.84
C TYR A 17 8.27 4.61 1.23
N LYS A 18 9.26 3.73 1.38
CA LYS A 18 9.14 2.33 0.97
C LYS A 18 7.91 1.68 1.64
N PRO A 19 6.97 1.10 0.88
CA PRO A 19 5.85 0.36 1.45
C PRO A 19 6.35 -0.72 2.40
N LYS A 20 5.84 -0.73 3.62
CA LYS A 20 6.25 -1.67 4.67
C LYS A 20 5.29 -2.83 4.71
N LYS A 21 5.78 -4.05 4.50
CA LYS A 21 5.00 -5.26 4.73
C LYS A 21 4.70 -5.40 6.22
N ILE A 22 3.44 -5.58 6.57
CA ILE A 22 2.97 -5.77 7.95
C ILE A 22 2.04 -6.98 8.03
N THR A 23 2.05 -7.64 9.18
CA THR A 23 1.20 -8.80 9.47
C THR A 23 0.26 -8.46 10.61
N PHE A 24 -1.03 -8.68 10.41
CA PHE A 24 -2.04 -8.49 11.45
C PHE A 24 -2.17 -9.74 12.32
N VAL A 25 -2.72 -9.58 13.52
CA VAL A 25 -2.98 -10.68 14.47
C VAL A 25 -3.79 -11.84 13.89
N ASN A 26 -4.61 -11.59 12.87
CA ASN A 26 -5.38 -12.61 12.15
C ASN A 26 -4.57 -13.35 11.06
N GLY A 27 -3.25 -13.18 11.01
CA GLY A 27 -2.35 -13.80 10.03
C GLY A 27 -2.34 -13.13 8.66
N LYS A 28 -3.21 -12.16 8.38
CA LYS A 28 -3.27 -11.49 7.08
C LYS A 28 -2.12 -10.48 6.92
N SER A 29 -1.46 -10.53 5.77
CA SER A 29 -0.39 -9.61 5.40
C SER A 29 -0.89 -8.48 4.51
N TYR A 30 -0.40 -7.26 4.78
CA TYR A 30 -0.73 -6.03 4.04
C TYR A 30 0.54 -5.22 3.82
N TYR A 31 0.45 -4.22 2.95
CA TYR A 31 1.44 -3.15 2.88
C TYR A 31 0.93 -1.91 3.58
N LEU A 32 1.77 -1.28 4.41
CA LEU A 32 1.56 0.03 5.00
C LEU A 32 2.38 1.05 4.23
N HIS A 33 1.73 2.07 3.69
CA HIS A 33 2.38 3.18 3.00
C HIS A 33 1.63 4.47 3.34
N ARG A 34 2.36 5.47 3.86
CA ARG A 34 1.82 6.78 4.26
C ARG A 34 0.57 6.69 5.17
N GLY A 35 0.56 5.75 6.11
CA GLY A 35 -0.56 5.54 7.05
C GLY A 35 -1.73 4.73 6.49
N TYR A 36 -1.73 4.42 5.20
CA TYR A 36 -2.77 3.60 4.56
C TYR A 36 -2.31 2.16 4.40
N THR A 37 -3.23 1.22 4.58
CA THR A 37 -2.96 -0.20 4.35
C THR A 37 -3.50 -0.65 3.00
N TYR A 38 -2.78 -1.57 2.38
CA TYR A 38 -3.08 -2.11 1.06
C TYR A 38 -3.13 -3.64 1.12
N SER A 39 -4.20 -4.24 0.60
CA SER A 39 -4.37 -5.69 0.44
C SER A 39 -4.07 -6.12 -0.99
N ARG A 40 -3.58 -7.35 -1.16
CA ARG A 40 -3.26 -7.90 -2.48
C ARG A 40 -4.55 -8.04 -3.30
N ALA A 41 -4.58 -7.39 -4.46
CA ALA A 41 -5.71 -7.49 -5.38
C ALA A 41 -5.46 -8.57 -6.44
N TYR A 42 -4.31 -8.52 -7.11
CA TYR A 42 -3.88 -9.54 -8.07
C TYR A 42 -2.36 -9.51 -8.23
N ALA A 43 -1.79 -10.64 -8.67
CA ALA A 43 -0.37 -10.80 -8.95
C ALA A 43 -0.16 -11.19 -10.42
N SER A 44 1.03 -10.89 -10.94
CA SER A 44 1.48 -11.21 -12.28
C SER A 44 2.98 -11.51 -12.26
N ALA A 45 3.54 -11.99 -13.38
CA ALA A 45 4.99 -12.20 -13.51
C ALA A 45 5.81 -10.91 -13.30
N THR A 46 5.20 -9.74 -13.55
CA THR A 46 5.84 -8.42 -13.43
C THR A 46 5.50 -7.72 -12.11
N GLY A 47 5.11 -8.50 -11.09
CA GLY A 47 4.79 -7.97 -9.77
C GLY A 47 3.30 -8.03 -9.44
N ALA A 48 2.90 -7.33 -8.37
CA ALA A 48 1.56 -7.40 -7.81
C ALA A 48 0.95 -6.03 -7.54
N ARG A 49 -0.35 -5.91 -7.76
CA ARG A 49 -1.12 -4.74 -7.39
C ARG A 49 -1.79 -4.94 -6.04
N TRP A 50 -1.65 -3.94 -5.19
CA TRP A 50 -2.23 -3.87 -3.87
C TRP A 50 -3.16 -2.67 -3.78
N ARG A 51 -4.43 -2.88 -3.40
CA ARG A 51 -5.44 -1.81 -3.30
C ARG A 51 -5.61 -1.41 -1.84
N CYS A 52 -6.00 -0.16 -1.60
CA CYS A 52 -6.34 0.29 -0.26
C CYS A 52 -7.37 -0.66 0.40
N THR A 53 -7.21 -0.97 1.68
CA THR A 53 -8.07 -1.90 2.41
C THR A 53 -9.52 -1.42 2.55
N GLN A 54 -9.81 -0.14 2.34
CA GLN A 54 -11.18 0.38 2.15
C GLN A 54 -11.63 0.24 0.70
N THR A 55 -11.63 -0.99 0.18
CA THR A 55 -11.85 -1.27 -1.25
C THR A 55 -13.24 -0.89 -1.78
N SER A 56 -14.24 -0.72 -0.91
CA SER A 56 -15.62 -0.42 -1.33
C SER A 56 -15.77 0.98 -1.93
N SER A 57 -15.04 1.96 -1.41
CA SER A 57 -15.12 3.36 -1.85
C SER A 57 -13.78 3.91 -2.34
N CYS A 58 -12.65 3.36 -1.89
CA CYS A 58 -11.33 3.86 -2.21
C CYS A 58 -10.74 3.21 -3.46
N LYS A 59 -10.20 4.04 -4.37
CA LYS A 59 -9.55 3.60 -5.62
C LYS A 59 -8.02 3.62 -5.54
N ALA A 60 -7.45 4.01 -4.40
CA ALA A 60 -6.01 4.07 -4.21
C ALA A 60 -5.36 2.68 -4.31
N TYR A 61 -4.17 2.64 -4.89
CA TYR A 61 -3.40 1.41 -5.05
C TYR A 61 -1.90 1.68 -5.15
N ILE A 62 -1.12 0.65 -4.85
CA ILE A 62 0.30 0.55 -5.17
C ILE A 62 0.54 -0.68 -6.04
N ARG A 63 1.58 -0.63 -6.88
CA ARG A 63 2.11 -1.76 -7.61
C ARG A 63 3.54 -1.99 -7.14
N LEU A 64 3.82 -3.24 -6.78
CA LEU A 64 5.14 -3.67 -6.36
C LEU A 64 5.71 -4.62 -7.40
N SER A 65 7.01 -4.51 -7.70
CA SER A 65 7.75 -5.48 -8.50
C SER A 65 7.83 -6.84 -7.77
N PRO A 66 8.30 -7.92 -8.44
CA PRO A 66 8.57 -9.19 -7.77
C PRO A 66 9.54 -9.08 -6.59
N GLU A 67 10.48 -8.13 -6.65
CA GLU A 67 11.45 -7.80 -5.60
C GLU A 67 10.89 -6.82 -4.54
N GLU A 68 9.57 -6.66 -4.49
CA GLU A 68 8.85 -5.78 -3.56
C GLU A 68 9.28 -4.29 -3.65
N ARG A 69 9.71 -3.83 -4.83
CA ARG A 69 10.01 -2.41 -5.10
C ARG A 69 8.75 -1.68 -5.56
N LEU A 70 8.54 -0.44 -5.10
CA LEU A 70 7.39 0.37 -5.51
C LEU A 70 7.58 0.84 -6.96
N GLU A 71 6.73 0.38 -7.87
CA GLU A 71 6.78 0.72 -9.30
C GLU A 71 5.71 1.73 -9.72
N GLU A 72 4.55 1.69 -9.06
CA GLU A 72 3.41 2.54 -9.39
C GLU A 72 2.61 2.86 -8.13
N ILE A 73 2.09 4.07 -8.05
CA ILE A 73 1.19 4.49 -6.99
C ILE A 73 0.08 5.38 -7.56
N ALA A 74 -1.15 5.13 -7.12
CA ALA A 74 -2.23 6.10 -7.18
C ALA A 74 -2.68 6.39 -5.75
N ASP A 75 -2.21 7.51 -5.20
CA ASP A 75 -2.39 7.89 -3.78
C ASP A 75 -3.64 8.75 -3.55
N CYS A 76 -4.70 8.51 -4.31
CA CYS A 76 -5.96 9.25 -4.21
C CYS A 76 -6.92 8.53 -3.24
N HIS A 77 -6.86 8.88 -1.96
CA HIS A 77 -7.79 8.38 -0.94
C HIS A 77 -8.97 9.33 -0.76
N ASN A 78 -10.16 8.77 -0.56
CA ASN A 78 -11.39 9.51 -0.22
C ASN A 78 -11.82 9.30 1.24
N HIS A 79 -10.87 8.90 2.09
CA HIS A 79 -11.10 8.65 3.51
C HIS A 79 -9.82 8.94 4.29
N ALA A 80 -9.98 9.17 5.60
CA ALA A 80 -8.86 9.31 6.52
C ALA A 80 -8.09 7.98 6.68
N ALA A 81 -6.80 8.09 7.01
CA ALA A 81 -6.00 6.94 7.41
C ALA A 81 -6.53 6.34 8.72
N LYS A 82 -6.48 5.01 8.82
CA LYS A 82 -6.87 4.30 10.06
C LYS A 82 -5.70 4.26 11.02
N LYS A 83 -6.00 4.20 12.31
CA LYS A 83 -5.00 3.99 13.36
C LYS A 83 -4.74 2.49 13.54
N TYR A 84 -3.49 2.17 13.83
CA TYR A 84 -3.01 0.81 14.05
C TYR A 84 -2.03 0.81 15.22
N LEU A 85 -2.13 -0.20 16.08
CA LEU A 85 -1.14 -0.44 17.12
C LEU A 85 -0.21 -1.56 16.70
N LYS A 86 1.09 -1.33 16.81
CA LYS A 86 2.12 -2.35 16.66
C LYS A 86 2.35 -3.00 18.01
N LEU A 87 2.17 -4.31 18.08
CA LEU A 87 2.44 -5.12 19.26
C LEU A 87 3.94 -5.41 19.40
N SER A 88 4.36 -5.83 20.60
CA SER A 88 5.76 -6.19 20.91
C SER A 88 6.29 -7.32 20.03
N ASN A 89 5.44 -8.27 19.64
CA ASN A 89 5.75 -9.37 18.73
C ASN A 89 5.84 -8.95 17.24
N GLY A 90 5.71 -7.65 16.93
CA GLY A 90 5.81 -7.11 15.57
C GLY A 90 4.51 -7.16 14.75
N MET A 91 3.44 -7.77 15.28
CA MET A 91 2.13 -7.82 14.63
C MET A 91 1.35 -6.51 14.83
N TYR A 92 0.33 -6.31 14.00
CA TYR A 92 -0.52 -5.12 14.06
C TYR A 92 -1.96 -5.48 14.42
N ILE A 93 -2.59 -4.60 15.21
CA ILE A 93 -4.03 -4.57 15.43
C ILE A 93 -4.60 -3.27 14.87
N ARG A 94 -5.80 -3.35 14.28
CA ARG A 94 -6.56 -2.17 13.90
C ARG A 94 -7.23 -1.63 15.15
N THR A 95 -7.09 -0.33 15.39
CA THR A 95 -7.87 0.35 16.43
C THR A 95 -9.10 0.99 15.80
N GLU A 96 -10.14 1.19 16.60
CA GLU A 96 -11.31 1.96 16.22
C GLU A 96 -10.99 3.46 16.07
#